data_AF-W0FHS3-F1
#
_entry.id   AF-W0FHS3-F1
#
_cell.length_a   1.000
_cell.length_b   1.000
_cell.length_c   1.000
_cell.angle_alpha   90.00
_cell.angle_beta   90.00
_cell.angle_gamma   90.00
#
_symmetry.space_group_name_H-M   'P 1'
#
loop_
_entity.id
_entity.type
_entity.pdbx_description
1 polymer ?
#
loop_
_entity_poly.entity_id
_entity_poly.type
_entity_poly.pdbx_seq_one_letter_code
_entity_poly.pdbx_strand_id
1 'polypeptide(L)'
;MTTTKYYLHRDHGNWFDSVDFDTLEELVDYLYETSREEVARVRACDTPCTLEEWGIDEYGDDVELKVEPIDISHILHRVWTYQGQVLDMETVAHYMDRDLAEDLHFELAPCEPQDFYEEYCKRHKERFDEEFRID
;
A
#
# COMPACT_ATOMS: atom_id res chain seq x y z
N MET A 1 10.24 -21.99 -19.18
CA MET A 1 10.01 -21.61 -17.77
C MET A 1 9.78 -20.12 -17.81
N THR A 2 8.55 -19.68 -17.59
CA THR A 2 8.25 -18.26 -17.42
C THR A 2 8.77 -17.87 -16.03
N THR A 3 9.73 -16.94 -15.98
CA THR A 3 10.21 -16.36 -14.73
C THR A 3 9.24 -15.25 -14.36
N THR A 4 8.56 -15.39 -13.23
CA THR A 4 7.73 -14.31 -12.68
C THR A 4 8.62 -13.10 -12.41
N LYS A 5 8.26 -11.95 -12.97
CA LYS A 5 8.89 -10.66 -12.70
C LYS A 5 7.92 -9.79 -11.91
N TYR A 6 8.48 -8.91 -11.09
CA TYR A 6 7.72 -7.93 -10.32
C TYR A 6 7.93 -6.56 -10.95
N TYR A 7 6.86 -5.80 -11.08
CA TYR A 7 6.86 -4.47 -11.67
C TYR A 7 6.33 -3.49 -10.65
N LEU A 8 7.13 -2.49 -10.33
CA LEU A 8 6.76 -1.37 -9.47
C LEU A 8 6.52 -0.16 -10.35
N HIS A 9 5.31 0.40 -10.30
CA HIS A 9 5.05 1.71 -10.90
C HIS A 9 5.09 2.78 -9.82
N ARG A 10 5.79 3.88 -10.12
CA ARG A 10 5.93 5.01 -9.21
C ARG A 10 5.29 6.25 -9.82
N ASP A 11 4.50 6.91 -8.99
CA ASP A 11 3.93 8.21 -9.30
C ASP A 11 4.81 9.31 -8.69
N HIS A 12 5.41 10.14 -9.55
CA HIS A 12 6.19 11.31 -9.13
C HIS A 12 5.39 12.61 -9.22
N GLY A 13 4.06 12.52 -9.34
CA GLY A 13 3.11 13.61 -9.56
C GLY A 13 3.13 14.21 -10.97
N ASN A 14 4.28 14.22 -11.63
CA ASN A 14 4.47 14.84 -12.94
C ASN A 14 4.91 13.85 -14.03
N TRP A 15 5.30 12.64 -13.65
CA TRP A 15 5.74 11.58 -14.56
C TRP A 15 5.70 10.23 -13.84
N PHE A 16 5.63 9.17 -14.64
CA PHE A 16 5.58 7.78 -14.18
C PHE A 16 6.80 7.02 -14.65
N ASP A 17 7.30 6.11 -13.81
CA ASP A 17 8.21 5.08 -14.25
C ASP A 17 7.86 3.69 -13.70
N SER A 18 8.50 2.70 -14.30
CA SER A 18 8.39 1.30 -13.93
C SER A 18 9.77 0.72 -13.66
N VAL A 19 9.93 0.03 -12.54
CA VAL A 19 11.12 -0.75 -12.21
C VAL A 19 10.74 -2.22 -12.21
N ASP A 20 11.54 -3.08 -12.85
CA ASP A 20 11.35 -4.53 -12.83
C ASP A 20 12.34 -5.25 -11.91
N PHE A 21 11.85 -6.30 -11.24
CA PHE A 21 12.60 -7.13 -10.30
C PHE A 21 12.42 -8.61 -10.66
N ASP A 22 13.47 -9.40 -10.53
CA ASP A 22 13.43 -10.83 -10.84
C ASP A 22 12.91 -11.65 -9.65
N THR A 23 12.91 -11.08 -8.44
CA THR A 23 12.38 -11.71 -7.23
C THR A 23 11.57 -10.73 -6.36
N LEU A 24 10.72 -11.29 -5.48
CA LEU A 24 9.98 -10.51 -4.49
C LEU A 24 10.93 -9.89 -3.44
N GLU A 25 12.03 -10.56 -3.12
CA GLU A 25 13.03 -10.10 -2.16
C GLU A 25 13.72 -8.82 -2.66
N GLU A 26 14.15 -8.79 -3.92
CA GLU A 26 14.76 -7.60 -4.54
C GLU A 26 13.81 -6.39 -4.56
N LEU A 27 12.53 -6.62 -4.89
CA LEU A 27 11.50 -5.59 -4.83
C LEU A 27 11.35 -5.04 -3.42
N VAL A 28 11.28 -5.92 -2.42
CA VAL A 28 11.05 -5.55 -1.03
C VAL A 28 12.23 -4.76 -0.47
N ASP A 29 13.47 -5.21 -0.72
CA ASP A 29 14.69 -4.49 -0.34
C ASP A 29 14.72 -3.09 -0.98
N TYR A 30 14.38 -3.00 -2.26
CA TYR A 30 14.28 -1.72 -2.95
C TYR A 30 13.25 -0.79 -2.30
N LEU A 31 12.08 -1.31 -1.94
CA LEU A 31 11.01 -0.53 -1.32
C LEU A 31 11.37 -0.07 0.10
N TYR A 32 12.19 -0.83 0.84
CA TYR A 32 12.73 -0.39 2.14
C TYR A 32 13.74 0.76 2.02
N GLU A 33 14.51 0.80 0.93
CA GLU A 33 15.51 1.84 0.67
C GLU A 33 14.91 3.09 0.00
N THR A 34 13.71 2.97 -0.56
CA THR A 34 13.03 4.04 -1.31
C THR A 34 12.27 5.00 -0.39
N SER A 35 12.33 6.30 -0.67
CA SER A 35 11.74 7.33 0.19
C SER A 35 10.20 7.26 0.26
N ARG A 36 9.69 7.54 1.48
CA ARG A 36 8.31 7.40 1.98
C ARG A 36 7.15 7.96 1.13
N GLU A 37 7.42 8.74 0.09
CA GLU A 37 6.40 9.48 -0.68
C GLU A 37 6.08 8.86 -2.05
N GLU A 38 6.83 7.85 -2.50
CA GLU A 38 6.53 7.15 -3.76
C GLU A 38 5.44 6.12 -3.50
N VAL A 39 4.20 6.47 -3.85
CA VAL A 39 3.03 5.60 -3.77
C VAL A 39 3.25 4.40 -4.70
N ALA A 40 3.60 3.26 -4.11
CA ALA A 40 3.99 2.06 -4.83
C ALA A 40 2.77 1.20 -5.17
N ARG A 41 2.50 0.99 -6.47
CA ARG A 41 1.63 -0.11 -6.92
C ARG A 41 2.52 -1.17 -7.54
N VAL A 42 2.39 -2.41 -7.08
CA VAL A 42 3.20 -3.55 -7.53
C VAL A 42 2.33 -4.58 -8.23
N ARG A 43 2.84 -5.20 -9.30
CA ARG A 43 2.29 -6.45 -9.84
C ARG A 43 3.37 -7.49 -10.04
N ALA A 44 3.00 -8.75 -9.98
CA ALA A 44 3.82 -9.84 -10.50
C ALA A 44 3.20 -10.32 -11.81
N CYS A 45 4.00 -10.33 -12.86
CA CYS A 45 3.60 -10.80 -14.18
C CYS A 45 4.71 -11.70 -14.74
N ASP A 46 4.35 -12.69 -15.55
CA ASP A 46 5.30 -13.53 -16.27
C ASP A 46 5.88 -12.84 -17.51
N THR A 47 5.31 -11.69 -17.88
CA THR A 47 5.64 -10.89 -19.07
C THR A 47 5.71 -9.40 -18.68
N PRO A 48 6.60 -8.58 -19.27
CA PRO A 48 6.58 -7.13 -19.07
C PRO A 48 5.20 -6.54 -19.33
N CYS A 49 4.62 -5.94 -18.31
CA CYS A 49 3.35 -5.25 -18.36
C CYS A 49 3.57 -3.74 -18.54
N THR A 50 2.84 -3.15 -19.48
CA THR A 50 2.82 -1.71 -19.78
C THR A 50 1.84 -0.96 -18.88
N LEU A 51 1.96 0.37 -18.79
CA LEU A 51 0.99 1.23 -18.09
C LEU A 51 -0.44 1.01 -18.61
N GLU A 52 -0.62 0.83 -19.92
CA GLU A 52 -1.94 0.58 -20.53
C GLU A 52 -2.55 -0.77 -20.12
N GLU A 53 -1.71 -1.79 -19.90
CA GLU A 53 -2.13 -3.07 -19.33
C GLU A 53 -2.39 -2.96 -17.82
N TRP A 54 -1.88 -1.90 -17.19
CA TRP A 54 -2.23 -1.57 -15.83
C TRP A 54 -3.58 -0.91 -15.68
N GLY A 55 -4.16 -0.42 -16.78
CA GLY A 55 -5.30 0.45 -16.70
C GLY A 55 -4.90 1.85 -16.21
N ILE A 56 -3.64 2.22 -16.42
CA ILE A 56 -3.09 3.53 -16.10
C ILE A 56 -2.81 4.23 -17.43
N ASP A 57 -3.33 5.45 -17.61
CA ASP A 57 -3.07 6.23 -18.80
C ASP A 57 -1.69 6.94 -18.74
N GLU A 58 -1.39 7.76 -19.76
CA GLU A 58 -0.13 8.52 -19.80
C GLU A 58 0.01 9.58 -18.70
N TYR A 59 -1.10 9.88 -18.00
CA TYR A 59 -1.18 10.85 -16.92
C TYR A 59 -1.18 10.20 -15.54
N GLY A 60 -1.19 8.86 -15.46
CA GLY A 60 -1.22 8.16 -14.18
C GLY A 60 -2.60 7.84 -13.65
N ASP A 61 -3.64 8.22 -14.38
CA ASP A 61 -5.01 8.08 -13.91
C ASP A 61 -5.50 6.65 -14.15
N ASP A 62 -6.22 6.12 -13.17
CA ASP A 62 -6.91 4.85 -13.29
C ASP A 62 -8.07 4.96 -14.30
N VAL A 63 -7.99 4.20 -15.39
CA VAL A 63 -9.04 4.12 -16.41
C VAL A 63 -9.83 2.82 -16.31
N GLU A 64 -9.21 1.69 -16.61
CA GLU A 64 -9.83 0.36 -16.51
C GLU A 64 -8.75 -0.67 -16.17
N LEU A 65 -8.72 -1.11 -14.91
CA LEU A 65 -7.75 -2.07 -14.39
C LEU A 65 -7.88 -3.41 -15.14
N LYS A 66 -6.91 -3.74 -15.99
CA LYS A 66 -6.88 -5.03 -16.71
C LYS A 66 -6.21 -6.16 -15.91
N VAL A 67 -5.45 -5.85 -14.86
CA VAL A 67 -4.89 -6.82 -13.89
C VAL A 67 -4.99 -6.21 -12.48
N GLU A 68 -4.96 -7.03 -11.44
CA GLU A 68 -5.03 -6.56 -10.05
C GLU A 68 -3.61 -6.30 -9.49
N PRO A 69 -3.41 -5.24 -8.68
CA PRO A 69 -2.17 -5.05 -7.93
C PRO A 69 -1.98 -6.16 -6.89
N ILE A 70 -0.72 -6.48 -6.59
CA ILE A 70 -0.39 -7.36 -5.48
C ILE A 70 -0.42 -6.53 -4.20
N ASP A 71 -1.12 -7.05 -3.20
CA ASP A 71 -1.03 -6.55 -1.85
C ASP A 71 0.30 -6.98 -1.22
N ILE A 72 1.19 -6.01 -1.04
CA ILE A 72 2.48 -6.18 -0.33
C ILE A 72 2.46 -5.53 1.05
N SER A 73 1.30 -5.08 1.53
CA SER A 73 1.14 -4.41 2.82
C SER A 73 1.67 -5.25 3.99
N HIS A 74 1.43 -6.58 3.95
CA HIS A 74 1.90 -7.55 4.94
C HIS A 74 3.41 -7.66 5.00
N ILE A 75 4.09 -7.42 3.87
CA ILE A 75 5.54 -7.52 3.76
C ILE A 75 6.19 -6.22 4.22
N LEU A 76 5.60 -5.08 3.85
CA LEU A 76 6.16 -3.77 4.17
C LEU A 76 5.71 -3.23 5.53
N HIS A 77 4.77 -3.88 6.21
CA HIS A 77 4.08 -3.33 7.39
C HIS A 77 3.52 -1.92 7.14
N ARG A 78 3.06 -1.65 5.92
CA ARG A 78 2.51 -0.34 5.50
C ARG A 78 1.01 -0.44 5.24
N VAL A 79 0.31 0.69 5.39
CA VAL A 79 -1.14 0.80 5.19
C VAL A 79 -1.48 1.95 4.27
N TRP A 80 -2.56 1.77 3.49
CA TRP A 80 -3.18 2.79 2.67
C TRP A 80 -4.17 3.57 3.51
N THR A 81 -3.93 4.87 3.68
CA THR A 81 -4.82 5.75 4.43
C THR A 81 -5.97 6.24 3.57
N TYR A 82 -7.08 6.65 4.20
CA TYR A 82 -8.17 7.32 3.47
C TYR A 82 -7.76 8.67 2.87
N GLN A 83 -6.61 9.22 3.27
CA GLN A 83 -6.00 10.41 2.66
C GLN A 83 -5.18 10.08 1.40
N GLY A 84 -5.17 8.82 0.94
CA GLY A 84 -4.43 8.37 -0.23
C GLY A 84 -2.92 8.22 0.01
N GLN A 85 -2.48 8.24 1.27
CA GLN A 85 -1.08 8.11 1.64
C GLN A 85 -0.75 6.65 1.95
N VAL A 86 0.50 6.24 1.69
CA VAL A 86 1.01 4.93 2.12
C VAL A 86 1.97 5.15 3.27
N LEU A 87 1.56 4.81 4.47
CA LEU A 87 2.34 5.05 5.69
C LEU A 87 2.75 3.74 6.34
N ASP A 88 3.88 3.77 7.03
CA ASP A 88 4.29 2.67 7.90
C ASP A 88 3.31 2.52 9.06
N MET A 89 2.93 1.29 9.40
CA MET A 89 1.93 1.01 10.42
C MET A 89 2.38 1.48 11.81
N GLU A 90 3.68 1.47 12.13
CA GLU A 90 4.19 2.08 13.36
C GLU A 90 4.00 3.60 13.34
N THR A 91 4.23 4.24 12.18
CA THR A 91 3.96 5.67 12.01
C THR A 91 2.47 5.97 12.23
N VAL A 92 1.57 5.18 11.64
CA VAL A 92 0.13 5.36 11.84
C VAL A 92 -0.26 5.12 13.30
N ALA A 93 0.27 4.09 13.94
CA ALA A 93 0.00 3.75 15.33
C ALA A 93 0.36 4.89 16.30
N HIS A 94 1.35 5.72 15.97
CA HIS A 94 1.68 6.91 16.77
C HIS A 94 0.57 7.96 16.82
N TYR A 95 -0.32 7.99 15.83
CA TYR A 95 -1.48 8.90 15.79
C TYR A 95 -2.75 8.27 16.35
N MET A 96 -2.76 6.96 16.59
CA MET A 96 -3.94 6.26 17.07
C MET A 96 -4.20 6.54 18.56
N ASP A 97 -5.48 6.58 18.94
CA ASP A 97 -5.91 6.50 20.33
C ASP A 97 -5.46 5.16 20.91
N ARG A 98 -4.60 5.23 21.93
CA ARG A 98 -3.93 4.06 22.48
C ARG A 98 -4.90 3.03 23.03
N ASP A 99 -5.91 3.47 23.77
CA ASP A 99 -6.87 2.56 24.40
C ASP A 99 -7.66 1.80 23.33
N LEU A 100 -8.15 2.52 22.32
CA LEU A 100 -8.85 1.91 21.19
C LEU A 100 -7.96 0.94 20.39
N ALA A 101 -6.71 1.32 20.14
CA ALA A 101 -5.76 0.48 19.40
C ALA A 101 -5.37 -0.78 20.18
N GLU A 102 -5.16 -0.68 21.50
CA GLU A 102 -4.86 -1.83 22.36
C GLU A 102 -6.06 -2.80 22.40
N ASP A 103 -7.29 -2.30 22.58
CA ASP A 103 -8.50 -3.12 22.55
C ASP A 103 -8.63 -3.87 21.20
N LEU A 104 -8.43 -3.14 20.10
CA LEU A 104 -8.49 -3.74 18.76
C LEU A 104 -7.39 -4.78 18.54
N HIS A 105 -6.18 -4.54 19.07
CA HIS A 105 -5.08 -5.47 18.98
C HIS A 105 -5.37 -6.78 19.72
N PHE A 106 -6.00 -6.71 20.90
CA PHE A 106 -6.44 -7.91 21.62
C PHE A 106 -7.52 -8.69 20.85
N GLU A 107 -8.38 -8.01 20.10
CA GLU A 107 -9.49 -8.64 19.37
C GLU A 107 -9.05 -9.26 18.03
N LEU A 108 -8.16 -8.58 17.29
CA LEU A 108 -7.81 -8.96 15.92
C LEU A 108 -6.50 -9.74 15.80
N ALA A 109 -5.57 -9.64 16.75
CA ALA A 109 -4.26 -10.25 16.57
C ALA A 109 -4.31 -11.80 16.53
N PRO A 110 -3.54 -12.45 15.63
CA PRO A 110 -2.75 -11.85 14.56
C PRO A 110 -3.64 -11.39 13.39
N CYS A 111 -3.39 -10.18 12.91
CA CYS A 111 -4.09 -9.60 11.77
C CYS A 111 -3.10 -8.85 10.88
N GLU A 112 -3.58 -8.54 9.69
CA GLU A 112 -2.80 -7.80 8.73
C GLU A 112 -2.84 -6.28 9.01
N PRO A 113 -1.78 -5.53 8.67
CA PRO A 113 -1.71 -4.09 8.93
C PRO A 113 -2.89 -3.32 8.33
N GLN A 114 -3.26 -3.64 7.08
CA GLN A 114 -4.36 -2.98 6.38
C GLN A 114 -5.71 -3.27 7.06
N ASP A 115 -5.98 -4.54 7.40
CA ASP A 115 -7.19 -4.93 8.13
C ASP A 115 -7.30 -4.21 9.48
N PHE A 116 -6.19 -4.13 10.20
CA PHE A 116 -6.12 -3.41 11.47
C PHE A 116 -6.44 -1.93 11.29
N TYR A 117 -5.82 -1.27 10.30
CA TYR A 117 -6.04 0.15 10.03
C TYR A 117 -7.49 0.46 9.68
N GLU A 118 -8.08 -0.30 8.75
CA GLU A 118 -9.46 -0.08 8.33
C GLU A 118 -10.45 -0.27 9.47
N GLU A 119 -10.22 -1.29 10.29
CA GLU A 119 -11.09 -1.59 11.41
C GLU A 119 -10.91 -0.58 12.56
N TYR A 120 -9.70 -0.09 12.76
CA TYR A 120 -9.43 1.04 13.66
C TYR A 120 -10.19 2.29 13.21
N CYS A 121 -10.13 2.66 11.93
CA CYS A 121 -10.83 3.83 11.40
C CYS A 121 -12.35 3.75 11.62
N LYS A 122 -12.94 2.56 11.44
CA LYS A 122 -14.38 2.35 11.73
C LYS A 122 -14.70 2.59 13.20
N ARG A 123 -13.98 1.95 14.13
CA ARG A 123 -14.24 2.14 15.57
C ARG A 123 -13.92 3.55 16.04
N HIS A 124 -12.90 4.19 15.48
CA HIS A 124 -12.56 5.58 15.78
C HIS A 124 -13.75 6.49 15.44
N LYS A 125 -14.31 6.34 14.25
CA LYS A 125 -15.52 7.07 13.84
C LYS A 125 -16.71 6.80 14.74
N GLU A 126 -16.95 5.55 15.14
CA GLU A 126 -18.03 5.22 16.07
C GLU A 126 -17.85 5.84 17.46
N ARG A 127 -16.61 5.93 17.95
CA ARG A 127 -16.28 6.42 19.29
C ARG A 127 -16.21 7.94 19.37
N PHE A 128 -15.66 8.59 18.36
CA PHE A 128 -15.35 10.02 18.38
C PHE A 128 -16.23 10.85 17.43
N ASP A 129 -17.08 10.21 16.61
CA ASP A 129 -17.93 10.85 15.59
C ASP A 129 -17.12 11.69 14.56
N GLU A 130 -15.86 11.30 14.32
CA GLU A 130 -14.95 11.92 13.36
C GLU A 130 -14.15 10.90 12.54
N GLU A 131 -13.71 11.30 11.36
CA GLU A 131 -12.84 10.48 10.52
C GLU A 131 -11.42 10.52 11.08
N PHE A 132 -10.78 9.35 11.22
CA PHE A 132 -9.37 9.29 11.61
C PHE A 132 -8.50 9.96 10.54
N ARG A 133 -7.63 10.88 10.97
CA ARG A 133 -6.72 11.64 10.11
C ARG A 133 -5.32 11.69 10.69
N ILE A 134 -4.34 11.74 9.81
CA ILE A 134 -2.93 11.82 10.12
C ILE A 134 -2.42 13.16 9.60
N ASP A 135 -1.80 13.92 10.49
CA ASP A 135 -1.36 15.32 10.29
C ASP A 135 0.16 15.47 10.42
#